data_AF-R0MK05-F1
#
_entry.id   AF-R0MK05-F1
#
_cell.length_a   1.000
_cell.length_b   1.000
_cell.length_c   1.000
_cell.angle_alpha   90.00
_cell.angle_beta   90.00
_cell.angle_gamma   90.00
#
_symmetry.space_group_name_H-M   'P 1'
#
loop_
_entity.id
_entity.type
_entity.pdbx_description
1 polymer ?
#
loop_
_entity_poly.entity_id
_entity_poly.type
_entity_poly.pdbx_seq_one_letter_code
_entity_poly.pdbx_strand_id
1 'polypeptide(L)'
;MKKIFKIQIEHNHNFLFIDTHEDLNRNLKNLIKSMDSERMFVPKIKNYKSSDREEHFKEILTKIPGISKCVAKAISSKYKTMLNFYCKLVDEKVINLENLIIWDEVNCKGRALGRVQAEKLMKIFLATDKKTSCN
;
A
#
# COMPACT_ATOMS: atom_id res chain seq x y z
N MET A 1 -35.15 -3.66 -5.79
CA MET A 1 -33.85 -2.94 -5.84
C MET A 1 -33.98 -1.47 -6.25
N LYS A 2 -34.52 -1.11 -7.44
CA LYS A 2 -34.61 0.30 -7.90
C LYS A 2 -35.27 1.26 -6.89
N LYS A 3 -36.33 0.83 -6.18
CA LYS A 3 -36.99 1.62 -5.12
C LYS A 3 -36.10 1.91 -3.91
N ILE A 4 -35.20 0.98 -3.56
CA ILE A 4 -34.31 1.10 -2.39
C ILE A 4 -33.23 2.15 -2.65
N PHE A 5 -32.61 2.09 -3.84
CA PHE A 5 -31.65 3.11 -4.25
C PHE A 5 -32.26 4.49 -4.33
N LYS A 6 -33.52 4.59 -4.82
CA LYS A 6 -34.25 5.85 -4.84
C LYS A 6 -34.40 6.42 -3.41
N ILE A 7 -34.82 5.61 -2.45
CA ILE A 7 -34.93 6.03 -1.04
C ILE A 7 -33.57 6.41 -0.45
N GLN A 8 -32.51 5.66 -0.79
CA GLN A 8 -31.14 5.98 -0.35
C GLN A 8 -30.69 7.36 -0.83
N ILE A 9 -30.97 7.69 -2.09
CA ILE A 9 -30.58 8.96 -2.71
C ILE A 9 -31.44 10.11 -2.18
N GLU A 10 -32.76 9.91 -2.05
CA GLU A 10 -33.70 10.97 -1.68
C GLU A 10 -33.71 11.26 -0.18
N HIS A 11 -33.46 10.26 0.66
CA HIS A 11 -33.64 10.36 2.12
C HIS A 11 -32.38 10.07 2.93
N ASN A 12 -31.25 9.74 2.27
CA ASN A 12 -29.98 9.41 2.92
C ASN A 12 -30.10 8.29 3.97
N HIS A 13 -31.04 7.37 3.77
CA HIS A 13 -31.24 6.20 4.62
C HIS A 13 -30.40 5.04 4.12
N ASN A 14 -29.58 4.44 4.99
CA ASN A 14 -28.86 3.22 4.66
C ASN A 14 -29.73 1.99 4.92
N PHE A 15 -29.65 1.00 4.02
CA PHE A 15 -30.34 -0.28 4.15
C PHE A 15 -29.34 -1.41 4.40
N LEU A 16 -29.64 -2.27 5.36
CA LEU A 16 -28.90 -3.50 5.64
C LEU A 16 -29.85 -4.67 5.41
N PHE A 17 -29.47 -5.59 4.51
CA PHE A 17 -30.19 -6.83 4.28
C PHE A 17 -29.61 -7.90 5.19
N ILE A 18 -30.48 -8.57 5.94
CA ILE A 18 -30.09 -9.53 6.97
C ILE A 18 -30.74 -10.86 6.59
N ASP A 19 -29.91 -11.81 6.18
CA ASP A 19 -30.37 -13.10 5.70
C ASP A 19 -30.45 -14.15 6.82
N THR A 20 -29.72 -13.95 7.92
CA THR A 20 -29.69 -14.85 9.09
C THR A 20 -29.78 -14.10 10.42
N HIS A 21 -30.21 -14.81 11.47
CA HIS A 21 -30.25 -14.26 12.83
C HIS A 21 -28.84 -13.90 13.37
N GLU A 22 -27.81 -14.65 12.96
CA GLU A 22 -26.42 -14.38 13.31
C GLU A 22 -25.93 -13.08 12.69
N ASP A 23 -26.34 -12.80 11.45
CA ASP A 23 -26.04 -11.55 10.77
C ASP A 23 -26.71 -10.36 11.49
N LEU A 24 -27.94 -10.50 11.99
CA LEU A 24 -28.61 -9.45 12.76
C LEU A 24 -27.76 -9.04 13.97
N ASN A 25 -27.38 -10.02 14.80
CA ASN A 25 -26.61 -9.79 16.01
C ASN A 25 -25.24 -9.18 15.71
N ARG A 26 -24.56 -9.65 14.66
CA ARG A 26 -23.27 -9.09 14.23
C ARG A 26 -23.40 -7.64 13.79
N ASN A 27 -24.41 -7.32 12.97
CA ASN A 27 -24.62 -5.98 12.45
C ASN A 27 -25.03 -4.98 13.54
N LEU A 28 -25.94 -5.37 14.45
CA LEU A 28 -26.32 -4.53 15.60
C LEU A 28 -25.12 -4.22 16.50
N LYS A 29 -24.30 -5.23 16.81
CA LYS A 29 -23.08 -5.04 17.62
C LYS A 29 -22.09 -4.08 16.96
N ASN A 30 -21.94 -4.14 15.63
CA ASN A 30 -21.07 -3.23 14.89
C ASN A 30 -21.62 -1.80 14.87
N LEU A 31 -22.94 -1.64 14.75
CA LEU A 31 -23.60 -0.34 14.77
C LEU A 31 -23.41 0.36 16.12
N ILE A 32 -23.65 -0.35 17.22
CA ILE A 32 -23.39 0.16 18.58
C ILE A 32 -21.92 0.58 18.72
N LYS A 33 -20.97 -0.29 18.33
CA LYS A 33 -19.53 0.03 18.37
C LYS A 33 -19.17 1.29 17.58
N SER A 34 -19.79 1.50 16.42
CA SER A 34 -19.53 2.69 15.60
C SER A 34 -20.09 3.98 16.20
N MET A 35 -21.14 3.88 17.01
CA MET A 35 -21.72 5.00 17.75
C MET A 35 -20.87 5.34 18.98
N ASP A 36 -20.33 4.32 19.64
CA ASP A 36 -19.50 4.46 20.85
C ASP A 36 -18.03 4.82 20.55
N SER A 37 -17.54 4.57 19.33
CA SER A 37 -16.17 4.93 18.96
C SER A 37 -16.05 6.43 18.75
N GLU A 38 -15.32 7.14 19.63
CA GLU A 38 -14.78 8.46 19.30
C GLU A 38 -14.07 8.38 17.95
N ARG A 39 -14.39 9.30 17.03
CA ARG A 39 -13.82 9.36 15.66
C ARG A 39 -12.33 9.74 15.65
N MET A 40 -11.58 9.44 16.70
CA MET A 40 -10.13 9.56 16.65
C MET A 40 -9.57 8.39 15.85
N PHE A 41 -9.30 8.68 14.57
CA PHE A 41 -8.46 7.83 13.77
C PHE A 41 -7.11 7.68 14.48
N VAL A 42 -6.88 6.53 15.11
CA VAL A 42 -5.56 6.13 15.58
C VAL A 42 -4.92 5.34 14.44
N PRO A 43 -3.90 5.87 13.74
CA PRO A 43 -3.21 5.12 12.72
C PRO A 43 -2.59 3.89 13.41
N LYS A 44 -2.97 2.69 12.97
CA LYS A 44 -2.29 1.47 13.39
C LYS A 44 -0.91 1.45 12.71
N ILE A 45 0.11 1.86 13.45
CA ILE A 45 1.50 1.82 12.98
C ILE A 45 2.08 0.46 13.36
N LYS A 46 2.63 -0.27 12.38
CA LYS A 46 3.39 -1.48 12.64
C LYS A 46 4.78 -1.08 13.14
N ASN A 47 5.11 -1.51 14.36
CA ASN A 47 6.47 -1.34 14.90
C ASN A 47 7.37 -2.42 14.31
N TYR A 48 8.53 -2.04 13.79
CA TYR A 48 9.53 -2.94 13.23
C TYR A 48 10.72 -3.03 14.17
N LYS A 49 11.20 -4.25 14.44
CA LYS A 49 12.46 -4.45 15.16
C LYS A 49 13.63 -4.25 14.21
N SER A 50 14.84 -4.08 14.77
CA SER A 50 16.08 -3.99 13.99
C SER A 50 16.39 -5.26 13.17
N SER A 51 15.77 -6.40 13.50
CA SER A 51 15.77 -7.65 12.73
C SER A 51 14.92 -7.59 11.47
N ASP A 52 13.94 -6.69 11.40
CA ASP A 52 12.87 -6.70 10.40
C ASP A 52 13.15 -5.74 9.24
N ARG A 53 14.42 -5.47 8.94
CA ARG A 53 14.84 -4.43 7.97
C ARG A 53 14.29 -4.68 6.57
N GLU A 54 14.24 -5.95 6.14
CA GLU A 54 13.67 -6.32 4.83
C GLU A 54 12.15 -6.08 4.78
N GLU A 55 11.43 -6.50 5.82
CA GLU A 55 9.97 -6.32 5.96
C GLU A 55 9.61 -4.83 6.03
N HIS A 56 10.39 -4.04 6.79
CA HIS A 56 10.23 -2.60 6.88
C HIS A 56 10.47 -1.93 5.53
N PHE A 57 11.54 -2.30 4.83
CA PHE A 57 11.84 -1.75 3.51
C PHE A 57 10.75 -2.09 2.49
N LYS A 58 10.25 -3.33 2.51
CA LYS A 58 9.09 -3.75 1.71
C LYS A 58 7.88 -2.88 1.99
N GLU A 59 7.55 -2.64 3.25
CA GLU A 59 6.39 -1.80 3.61
C GLU A 59 6.53 -0.38 3.07
N ILE A 60 7.72 0.24 3.22
CA ILE A 60 7.99 1.58 2.69
C ILE A 60 7.74 1.62 1.18
N LEU A 61 8.23 0.63 0.43
CA LEU A 61 8.02 0.56 -1.02
C LEU A 61 6.53 0.46 -1.39
N THR A 62 5.71 -0.25 -0.60
CA THR A 62 4.26 -0.34 -0.86
C THR A 62 3.50 0.97 -0.64
N LYS A 63 4.09 1.94 0.07
CA LYS A 63 3.49 3.27 0.22
C LYS A 63 3.68 4.13 -1.03
N ILE A 64 4.54 3.74 -1.97
CA ILE A 64 4.78 4.49 -3.21
C ILE A 64 3.64 4.20 -4.21
N PRO A 65 2.90 5.23 -4.67
CA PRO A 65 1.82 5.04 -5.64
C PRO A 65 2.30 4.40 -6.94
N GLY A 66 1.64 3.31 -7.34
CA GLY A 66 1.98 2.54 -8.53
C GLY A 66 3.07 1.49 -8.32
N ILE A 67 3.53 1.27 -7.08
CA ILE A 67 4.38 0.12 -6.72
C ILE A 67 3.50 -0.93 -6.06
N SER A 68 3.41 -2.11 -6.67
CA SER A 68 2.61 -3.22 -6.13
C SER A 68 3.36 -3.97 -5.04
N LYS A 69 2.65 -4.81 -4.27
CA LYS A 69 3.26 -5.69 -3.27
C LYS A 69 4.30 -6.64 -3.86
N CYS A 70 4.09 -7.15 -5.08
CA CYS A 70 5.06 -8.02 -5.76
C CYS A 70 6.33 -7.25 -6.14
N VAL A 71 6.18 -6.01 -6.62
CA VAL A 71 7.34 -5.14 -6.90
C VAL A 71 8.11 -4.84 -5.63
N ALA A 72 7.41 -4.42 -4.57
CA ALA A 72 8.01 -4.15 -3.28
C ALA A 72 8.78 -5.36 -2.73
N LYS A 73 8.19 -6.56 -2.82
CA LYS A 73 8.83 -7.82 -2.42
C LYS A 73 10.09 -8.10 -3.25
N ALA A 74 10.02 -7.99 -4.58
CA ALA A 74 11.17 -8.26 -5.45
C ALA A 74 12.36 -7.34 -5.15
N ILE A 75 12.09 -6.04 -4.95
CA ILE A 75 13.12 -5.06 -4.59
C ILE A 75 13.64 -5.31 -3.18
N SER A 76 12.76 -5.45 -2.18
CA SER A 76 13.18 -5.67 -0.80
C SER A 76 14.00 -6.94 -0.65
N SER A 77 13.62 -8.03 -1.32
CA SER A 77 14.34 -9.29 -1.24
C SER A 77 15.68 -9.27 -1.98
N LYS A 78 15.81 -8.50 -3.07
CA LYS A 78 17.09 -8.34 -3.80
C LYS A 78 18.08 -7.47 -3.04
N TYR A 79 17.64 -6.33 -2.49
CA TYR A 79 18.55 -5.34 -1.89
C TYR A 79 18.61 -5.41 -0.36
N LYS A 80 17.68 -6.11 0.29
CA LYS A 80 17.55 -6.33 1.74
C LYS A 80 17.24 -5.09 2.57
N THR A 81 17.85 -3.95 2.25
CA THR A 81 17.68 -2.71 2.98
C THR A 81 17.55 -1.53 2.03
N MET A 82 16.93 -0.45 2.52
CA MET A 82 16.83 0.81 1.78
C MET A 82 18.21 1.38 1.44
N LEU A 83 19.17 1.30 2.37
CA LEU A 83 20.52 1.82 2.16
C LEU A 83 21.22 1.12 0.99
N ASN A 84 21.17 -0.22 0.97
CA ASN A 84 21.74 -0.99 -0.14
C ASN A 84 21.07 -0.66 -1.47
N PHE A 85 19.74 -0.47 -1.46
CA PHE A 85 19.02 -0.06 -2.65
C PHE A 85 19.46 1.33 -3.13
N TYR A 86 19.55 2.31 -2.23
CA TYR A 86 20.05 3.65 -2.54
C TYR A 86 21.46 3.63 -3.13
N CYS A 87 22.43 2.98 -2.45
CA CYS A 87 23.79 2.87 -2.96
C CYS A 87 23.80 2.28 -4.37
N LYS A 88 22.97 1.26 -4.61
CA LYS A 88 22.91 0.63 -5.92
C LYS A 88 22.27 1.51 -6.99
N LEU A 89 21.29 2.34 -6.64
CA LEU A 89 20.72 3.33 -7.54
C LEU A 89 21.70 4.45 -7.89
N VAL A 90 22.59 4.83 -6.97
CA VAL A 90 23.67 5.80 -7.24
C VAL A 90 24.66 5.21 -8.24
N ASP A 91 25.00 3.93 -8.09
CA ASP A 91 25.97 3.23 -8.95
C ASP A 91 25.39 2.78 -10.32
N GLU A 92 24.07 2.61 -10.43
CA GLU A 92 23.42 2.05 -11.62
C GLU A 92 22.73 3.09 -12.51
N LYS A 93 22.84 2.89 -13.83
CA LYS A 93 22.00 3.60 -14.82
C LYS A 93 20.59 3.01 -14.81
N VAL A 94 19.59 3.85 -15.12
CA VAL A 94 18.13 3.52 -15.21
C VAL A 94 17.85 2.16 -15.86
N ILE A 95 18.63 1.80 -16.89
CA ILE A 95 18.50 0.59 -17.71
C ILE A 95 18.60 -0.70 -16.89
N ASN A 96 19.33 -0.72 -15.78
CA ASN A 96 19.44 -1.93 -14.95
C ASN A 96 18.21 -2.16 -14.07
N LEU A 97 17.52 -1.08 -13.69
CA LEU A 97 16.35 -1.15 -12.84
C LEU A 97 15.08 -1.49 -13.63
N GLU A 98 14.93 -0.93 -14.84
CA GLU A 98 13.77 -1.24 -15.70
C GLU A 98 13.66 -2.73 -16.06
N ASN A 99 14.80 -3.41 -16.18
CA ASN A 99 14.91 -4.81 -16.53
C ASN A 99 14.82 -5.76 -15.31
N LEU A 100 14.63 -5.23 -14.11
CA LEU A 100 14.41 -6.04 -12.91
C LEU A 100 13.16 -6.91 -13.11
N ILE A 101 13.34 -8.24 -13.07
CA ILE A 101 12.22 -9.18 -13.18
C ILE A 101 11.44 -9.22 -11.87
N ILE A 102 10.15 -8.96 -11.99
CA ILE A 102 9.15 -9.05 -10.92
C ILE A 102 8.38 -10.34 -11.15
N TRP A 103 8.58 -11.30 -10.25
CA TRP A 103 7.85 -12.56 -10.27
C TRP A 103 6.56 -12.44 -9.46
N ASP A 104 5.46 -12.82 -10.09
CA ASP A 104 4.18 -13.05 -9.42
C ASP A 104 4.06 -14.54 -9.08
N GLU A 105 4.23 -14.86 -7.81
CA GLU A 105 4.13 -16.23 -7.30
C GLU A 105 2.71 -16.80 -7.42
N VAL A 106 1.67 -15.95 -7.40
CA VAL A 106 0.28 -16.40 -7.45
C VAL A 106 -0.10 -16.84 -8.85
N ASN A 107 0.34 -16.08 -9.85
CA ASN A 107 0.01 -16.32 -11.26
C ASN A 107 1.13 -17.03 -12.04
N CYS A 108 2.24 -17.38 -11.39
CA CYS A 108 3.44 -17.97 -11.99
C CYS A 108 3.92 -17.21 -13.24
N LYS A 109 3.91 -15.87 -13.18
CA LYS A 109 4.27 -15.00 -14.31
C LYS A 109 5.35 -14.01 -13.90
N GLY A 110 6.31 -13.80 -14.81
CA GLY A 110 7.33 -12.78 -14.68
C GLY A 110 7.04 -11.59 -15.58
N ARG A 111 7.28 -10.38 -15.08
CA ARG A 111 7.33 -9.18 -15.91
C ARG A 111 8.54 -8.33 -15.55
N ALA A 112 9.07 -7.57 -16.49
CA ALA A 112 10.01 -6.51 -16.16
C ALA A 112 9.32 -5.42 -15.31
N LEU A 113 10.09 -4.74 -14.46
CA LEU A 113 9.63 -3.58 -13.70
C LEU A 113 9.10 -2.50 -14.65
N GLY A 114 9.84 -2.25 -15.74
CA GLY A 114 9.50 -1.27 -16.75
C GLY A 114 9.96 0.14 -16.40
N ARG A 115 10.20 0.92 -17.44
CA ARG A 115 10.81 2.25 -17.38
C ARG A 115 10.10 3.23 -16.45
N VAL A 116 8.76 3.29 -16.52
CA VAL A 116 7.96 4.23 -15.70
C VAL A 116 8.13 3.97 -14.20
N GLN A 117 8.14 2.69 -13.79
CA GLN A 117 8.34 2.33 -12.38
C GLN A 117 9.80 2.59 -11.96
N ALA A 118 10.76 2.31 -12.85
CA ALA A 118 12.19 2.56 -12.60
C ALA A 118 12.51 4.06 -12.42
N GLU A 119 12.08 4.91 -13.34
CA GLU A 119 12.26 6.37 -13.28
C GLU A 119 11.62 6.96 -12.03
N LYS A 120 10.44 6.47 -11.65
CA LYS A 120 9.76 6.89 -10.41
C LYS A 120 10.58 6.55 -9.17
N LEU A 121 11.11 5.33 -9.07
CA LEU A 121 11.94 4.92 -7.94
C LEU A 121 13.23 5.76 -7.88
N MET A 122 13.90 5.97 -9.01
CA MET A 122 15.10 6.83 -9.04
C MET A 122 14.78 8.25 -8.60
N LYS A 123 13.66 8.82 -9.07
CA LYS A 123 13.25 10.16 -8.64
C LYS A 123 13.00 10.23 -7.12
N ILE A 124 12.36 9.23 -6.53
CA ILE A 124 12.05 9.25 -5.09
C ILE A 124 13.31 9.08 -4.24
N PHE A 125 14.19 8.16 -4.62
CA PHE A 125 15.35 7.80 -3.80
C PHE A 125 16.60 8.65 -4.10
N LEU A 126 16.71 9.24 -5.29
CA LEU A 126 17.86 10.07 -5.71
C LEU A 126 17.52 11.55 -5.87
N ALA A 127 16.28 11.97 -5.59
CA ALA A 127 15.97 13.40 -5.54
C ALA A 127 16.88 14.07 -4.52
N THR A 128 17.85 14.83 -5.00
CA THR A 128 18.49 15.89 -4.24
C THR A 128 17.49 17.03 -4.20
N ASP A 129 16.88 17.25 -3.03
CA ASP A 129 15.94 18.34 -2.85
C ASP A 129 16.61 19.68 -3.20
N LYS A 130 16.24 20.27 -4.34
CA LYS A 130 16.43 21.70 -4.60
C LYS A 130 15.39 22.57 -3.87
N LYS A 131 14.56 21.99 -2.99
CA LYS A 131 13.44 22.66 -2.34
C LYS A 131 13.22 22.31 -0.86
N THR A 132 14.24 21.86 -0.14
CA THR A 132 14.23 21.91 1.34
C THR A 132 14.91 23.19 1.79
N SER A 133 14.19 24.33 1.69
CA SER A 133 14.44 25.43 2.63
C SER A 133 13.79 25.03 3.95
N CYS A 134 14.57 24.47 4.86
CA CYS A 134 14.18 24.47 6.26
C CYS A 134 14.41 25.89 6.78
N ASN A 135 13.32 26.66 6.88
CA ASN A 135 13.24 27.77 7.82
C ASN A 135 12.86 27.22 9.19
#